data_AF-A0A453IKJ9-F1
#
_entry.id   AF-A0A453IKJ9-F1
#
_cell.length_a   1.000
_cell.length_b   1.000
_cell.length_c   1.000
_cell.angle_alpha   90.00
_cell.angle_beta   90.00
_cell.angle_gamma   90.00
#
_symmetry.space_group_name_H-M   'P 1'
#
loop_
_entity.id
_entity.type
_entity.pdbx_description
1 polymer ?
#
loop_
_entity_poly.entity_id
_entity_poly.type
_entity_poly.pdbx_seq_one_letter_code
_entity_poly.pdbx_strand_id
1 'polypeptide(L)'
;GAAMLSVMEHGEKLSGMIHLRELQNALSQQSSSTRLSPQSKTPTAGALWILIQLVGEKARRNTVLLMDRDNAEVFYSRVSDIEDLFYCLSHQLRYIITGEEHPSVQMQRALELSNACVTLVQAALHYRAEYKDWYPSPEGLITWNSQPVVRSGIWNLASSVMELLREPGSAGMPMKSNLWSQLEGLTDILLEGYIGLLTAKFERGEDHGVLAQEYCERRDELLGSLYDLAKQIIE
;
A
#
# COMPACT_ATOMS: atom_id res chain seq x y z
N GLY A 1 19.28 -3.86 22.37
CA GLY A 1 17.86 -3.73 21.99
C GLY A 1 17.70 -2.99 20.68
N ALA A 2 17.79 -1.66 20.70
CA ALA A 2 17.44 -0.80 19.56
C ALA A 2 18.15 -1.10 18.23
N ALA A 3 19.45 -1.41 18.25
CA ALA A 3 20.19 -1.74 17.02
C ALA A 3 19.68 -3.02 16.35
N MET A 4 19.36 -4.07 17.12
CA MET A 4 18.82 -5.32 16.60
C MET A 4 17.43 -5.10 15.98
N LEU A 5 16.57 -4.33 16.66
CA LEU A 5 15.26 -3.97 16.15
C LEU A 5 15.33 -3.23 14.81
N SER A 6 16.27 -2.27 14.68
CA SER A 6 16.48 -1.54 13.43
C SER A 6 16.95 -2.45 12.28
N VAL A 7 17.80 -3.44 12.57
CA VAL A 7 18.24 -4.44 11.57
C VAL A 7 17.06 -5.32 11.15
N MET A 8 16.27 -5.79 12.11
CA MET A 8 15.10 -6.63 11.81
C MET A 8 14.04 -5.86 11.00
N GLU A 9 13.74 -4.62 11.38
CA GLU A 9 12.83 -3.73 10.63
C GLU A 9 13.34 -3.52 9.19
N HIS A 10 14.64 -3.29 9.02
CA HIS A 10 15.21 -3.15 7.69
C HIS A 10 15.05 -4.44 6.86
N GLY A 11 15.18 -5.61 7.48
CA GLY A 11 14.89 -6.90 6.86
C GLY A 11 13.44 -7.03 6.38
N GLU A 12 12.48 -6.61 7.20
CA GLU A 12 11.05 -6.56 6.83
C GLU A 12 10.83 -5.67 5.59
N LYS A 13 11.37 -4.45 5.63
CA LYS A 13 11.26 -3.47 4.53
C LYS A 13 11.92 -3.98 3.25
N LEU A 14 13.08 -4.64 3.37
CA LEU A 14 13.79 -5.24 2.24
C LEU A 14 12.97 -6.38 1.61
N SER A 15 12.38 -7.25 2.43
CA SER A 15 11.48 -8.31 1.96
C SER A 15 10.32 -7.72 1.16
N GLY A 16 9.65 -6.69 1.69
CA GLY A 16 8.58 -5.99 0.99
C GLY A 16 9.03 -5.35 -0.33
N MET A 17 10.22 -4.73 -0.36
CA MET A 17 10.78 -4.11 -1.56
C MET A 17 11.14 -5.10 -2.66
N ILE A 18 11.61 -6.30 -2.31
CA ILE A 18 11.89 -7.38 -3.27
C ILE A 18 10.59 -7.82 -3.94
N HIS A 19 9.56 -8.12 -3.15
CA HIS A 19 8.26 -8.55 -3.69
C HIS A 19 7.58 -7.46 -4.52
N LEU A 20 7.72 -6.19 -4.11
CA LEU A 20 7.23 -5.06 -4.90
C LEU A 20 7.90 -4.98 -6.28
N ARG A 21 9.22 -5.23 -6.35
CA ARG A 21 9.96 -5.25 -7.61
C ARG A 21 9.53 -6.42 -8.50
N GLU A 22 9.32 -7.60 -7.92
CA GLU A 22 8.81 -8.77 -8.64
C GLU A 22 7.41 -8.51 -9.21
N LEU A 23 6.52 -7.90 -8.42
CA LEU A 23 5.20 -7.48 -8.87
C LEU A 23 5.29 -6.48 -10.04
N GLN A 24 6.15 -5.46 -9.92
CA GLN A 24 6.37 -4.48 -10.99
C GLN A 24 6.88 -5.13 -12.28
N ASN A 25 7.78 -6.11 -12.18
CA ASN A 25 8.28 -6.87 -13.32
C ASN A 25 7.17 -7.71 -13.97
N ALA A 26 6.34 -8.37 -13.17
CA ALA A 26 5.21 -9.17 -13.66
C ALA A 26 4.18 -8.31 -14.41
N LEU A 27 3.83 -7.14 -13.87
CA LEU A 27 2.94 -6.17 -14.54
C LEU A 27 3.54 -5.67 -15.86
N SER A 28 4.85 -5.40 -15.87
CA SER A 28 5.55 -4.96 -17.08
C SER A 28 5.51 -6.02 -18.18
N GLN A 29 5.72 -7.30 -17.82
CA GLN A 29 5.65 -8.44 -18.74
C GLN A 29 4.24 -8.66 -19.29
N GLN A 30 3.20 -8.59 -18.46
CA GLN A 30 1.80 -8.69 -18.91
C GLN A 30 1.48 -7.59 -19.94
N SER A 31 1.91 -6.37 -19.68
CA SER A 31 1.71 -5.26 -20.63
C SER A 31 2.43 -5.48 -21.97
N SER A 32 3.51 -6.26 -22.00
CA SER A 32 4.27 -6.57 -23.23
C SER A 32 3.63 -7.69 -24.05
N SER A 33 3.05 -8.70 -23.40
CA SER A 33 2.36 -9.83 -24.04
C SER A 33 1.04 -9.43 -24.71
N THR A 34 0.35 -8.40 -24.19
CA THR A 34 -0.90 -7.88 -24.79
C THR A 34 -0.66 -6.98 -26.01
N ARG A 35 0.59 -6.58 -26.30
CA ARG A 35 0.96 -5.61 -27.37
C ARG A 35 1.23 -6.25 -28.74
N LEU A 36 0.47 -7.27 -29.14
CA LEU A 36 0.51 -7.80 -30.52
C LEU A 36 -0.26 -6.95 -31.54
N SER A 37 -0.75 -5.75 -31.18
CA SER A 37 -1.39 -4.79 -32.11
C SER A 37 -0.58 -3.49 -32.24
N PRO A 38 -0.24 -3.03 -33.46
CA PRO A 38 0.84 -2.07 -33.68
C PRO A 38 0.44 -0.57 -33.53
N GLN A 39 -0.55 -0.22 -32.69
CA GLN A 39 -1.19 1.10 -32.80
C GLN A 39 -1.29 1.99 -31.55
N SER A 40 -0.56 1.72 -30.47
CA SER A 40 -0.41 2.70 -29.37
C SER A 40 1.06 2.90 -28.97
N LYS A 41 1.61 4.06 -29.36
CA LYS A 41 3.02 4.45 -29.21
C LYS A 41 3.35 5.18 -27.90
N THR A 42 2.64 4.89 -26.82
CA THR A 42 3.03 5.32 -25.47
C THR A 42 2.80 4.16 -24.51
N PRO A 43 3.82 3.65 -23.81
CA PRO A 43 3.57 2.79 -22.67
C PRO A 43 2.83 3.65 -21.64
N THR A 44 1.50 3.48 -21.50
CA THR A 44 0.80 3.98 -20.33
C THR A 44 1.44 3.25 -19.16
N ALA A 45 2.35 3.92 -18.46
CA ALA A 45 3.04 3.28 -17.36
C ALA A 45 2.02 3.00 -16.25
N GLY A 46 2.02 1.77 -15.72
CA GLY A 46 1.07 1.33 -14.71
C GLY A 46 1.10 2.24 -13.47
N ALA A 47 0.02 2.22 -12.69
CA ALA A 47 -0.11 3.09 -11.52
C ALA A 47 1.02 2.88 -10.51
N LEU A 48 1.46 1.63 -10.35
CA LEU A 48 2.62 1.29 -9.52
C LEU A 48 3.90 1.97 -10.03
N TRP A 49 4.15 2.00 -11.34
CA TRP A 49 5.31 2.68 -11.90
C TRP A 49 5.26 4.18 -11.66
N ILE A 50 4.09 4.80 -11.83
CA ILE A 50 3.90 6.23 -11.54
C ILE A 50 4.22 6.51 -10.06
N LEU A 51 3.73 5.68 -9.15
CA LEU A 51 4.03 5.82 -7.73
C LEU A 51 5.54 5.71 -7.43
N ILE A 52 6.21 4.69 -7.98
CA ILE A 52 7.67 4.51 -7.84
C ILE A 52 8.43 5.76 -8.31
N GLN A 53 8.03 6.31 -9.46
CA GLN A 53 8.64 7.53 -10.02
C GLN A 53 8.44 8.74 -9.11
N LEU A 54 7.24 8.92 -8.55
CA LEU A 54 6.94 10.02 -7.63
C LEU A 54 7.76 9.95 -6.33
N VAL A 55 7.89 8.75 -5.75
CA VAL A 55 8.69 8.55 -4.53
C VAL A 55 10.17 8.79 -4.81
N GLY A 56 10.69 8.23 -5.91
CA GLY A 56 12.07 8.46 -6.34
C GLY A 56 12.38 9.92 -6.60
N GLU A 57 11.45 10.63 -7.26
CA GLU A 57 11.59 12.05 -7.52
C GLU A 57 11.59 12.88 -6.22
N LYS A 58 10.69 12.58 -5.27
CA LYS A 58 10.66 13.20 -3.94
C LYS A 58 12.01 13.04 -3.25
N ALA A 59 12.54 11.82 -3.21
CA ALA A 59 13.84 11.51 -2.60
C ALA A 59 15.00 12.25 -3.28
N ARG A 60 14.97 12.35 -4.61
CA ARG A 60 15.97 13.05 -5.41
C ARG A 60 15.96 14.55 -5.18
N ARG A 61 14.78 15.18 -5.18
CA ARG A 61 14.65 16.63 -4.90
C ARG A 61 15.16 16.99 -3.50
N ASN A 62 15.04 16.06 -2.55
CA ASN A 62 15.49 16.25 -1.17
C ASN A 62 16.99 15.93 -0.97
N THR A 63 17.67 15.37 -1.97
CA THR A 63 19.07 14.90 -1.85
C THR A 63 19.89 15.22 -3.10
N VAL A 64 20.73 16.26 -3.02
CA VAL A 64 21.54 16.76 -4.15
C VAL A 64 22.40 15.66 -4.82
N LEU A 65 22.93 14.72 -4.04
CA LEU A 65 23.78 13.62 -4.55
C LEU A 65 23.04 12.60 -5.44
N LEU A 66 21.71 12.65 -5.47
CA LEU A 66 20.88 11.70 -6.24
C LEU A 66 20.38 12.30 -7.56
N MET A 67 20.72 13.56 -7.87
CA MET A 67 20.15 14.29 -9.02
C MET A 67 20.40 13.64 -10.38
N ASP A 68 21.52 12.94 -10.55
CA ASP A 68 21.89 12.26 -11.80
C ASP A 68 21.35 10.83 -11.91
N ARG A 69 20.67 10.32 -10.87
CA ARG A 69 20.12 8.96 -10.84
C ARG A 69 18.68 8.92 -11.34
N ASP A 70 18.32 7.77 -11.92
CA ASP A 70 16.93 7.49 -12.28
C ASP A 70 16.05 7.37 -11.03
N ASN A 71 14.81 7.85 -11.08
CA ASN A 71 13.91 7.85 -9.94
C ASN A 71 13.64 6.42 -9.42
N ALA A 72 13.52 5.43 -10.31
CA ALA A 72 13.29 4.05 -9.89
C ALA A 72 14.54 3.46 -9.21
N GLU A 73 15.74 3.79 -9.69
CA GLU A 73 16.98 3.41 -9.02
C GLU A 73 17.04 4.03 -7.61
N VAL A 74 16.72 5.32 -7.49
CA VAL A 74 16.67 6.01 -6.20
C VAL A 74 15.67 5.34 -5.27
N PHE A 75 14.46 5.05 -5.75
CA PHE A 75 13.42 4.35 -4.98
C PHE A 75 13.92 3.00 -4.44
N TYR A 76 14.45 2.12 -5.30
CA TYR A 76 14.91 0.80 -4.87
C TYR A 76 16.18 0.82 -4.01
N SER A 77 16.96 1.90 -4.04
CA SER A 77 18.13 2.06 -3.17
C SER A 77 17.79 2.50 -1.74
N ARG A 78 16.58 3.01 -1.49
CA ARG A 78 16.17 3.63 -0.22
C ARG A 78 15.15 2.80 0.55
N VAL A 79 15.49 1.54 0.81
CA VAL A 79 14.62 0.58 1.52
C VAL A 79 14.16 1.11 2.89
N SER A 80 15.02 1.82 3.62
CA SER A 80 14.71 2.35 4.95
C SER A 80 13.59 3.39 4.96
N ASP A 81 13.34 4.05 3.83
CA ASP A 81 12.38 5.15 3.69
C ASP A 81 11.09 4.71 2.97
N ILE A 82 10.75 3.42 3.02
CA ILE A 82 9.60 2.88 2.28
C ILE A 82 8.26 3.50 2.70
N GLU A 83 8.19 4.10 3.89
CA GLU A 83 7.08 4.93 4.35
C GLU A 83 6.77 6.10 3.39
N ASP A 84 7.75 6.58 2.63
CA ASP A 84 7.55 7.62 1.62
C ASP A 84 6.62 7.16 0.48
N LEU A 85 6.52 5.85 0.22
CA LEU A 85 5.52 5.29 -0.69
C LEU A 85 4.11 5.62 -0.21
N PHE A 86 3.84 5.40 1.08
CA PHE A 86 2.54 5.67 1.69
C PHE A 86 2.28 7.17 1.88
N TYR A 87 3.34 7.96 2.07
CA TYR A 87 3.25 9.41 1.97
C TYR A 87 2.77 9.85 0.58
N CYS A 88 3.37 9.31 -0.48
CA CYS A 88 2.96 9.62 -1.84
C CYS A 88 1.54 9.15 -2.14
N LEU A 89 1.13 7.98 -1.63
CA LEU A 89 -0.28 7.56 -1.69
C LEU A 89 -1.18 8.59 -1.00
N SER A 90 -0.91 8.96 0.24
CA SER A 90 -1.81 9.90 0.95
C SER A 90 -1.97 11.27 0.27
N HIS A 91 -0.99 11.73 -0.51
CA HIS A 91 -0.99 13.08 -1.11
C HIS A 91 -1.19 13.13 -2.62
N GLN A 92 -0.88 12.05 -3.35
CA GLN A 92 -0.87 12.01 -4.81
C GLN A 92 -1.84 10.96 -5.38
N LEU A 93 -2.55 10.20 -4.54
CA LEU A 93 -3.44 9.13 -5.00
C LEU A 93 -4.46 9.60 -6.03
N ARG A 94 -5.06 10.78 -5.82
CA ARG A 94 -6.03 11.37 -6.77
C ARG A 94 -5.40 11.61 -8.14
N TYR A 95 -4.15 12.09 -8.18
CA TYR A 95 -3.43 12.28 -9.44
C TYR A 95 -3.13 10.94 -10.13
N ILE A 96 -2.83 9.89 -9.35
CA ILE A 96 -2.50 8.57 -9.88
C ILE A 96 -3.76 7.83 -10.38
N ILE A 97 -4.83 7.77 -9.57
CA ILE A 97 -6.05 7.01 -9.87
C ILE A 97 -6.99 7.81 -10.79
N THR A 98 -7.37 9.01 -10.39
CA THR A 98 -8.48 9.78 -11.00
C THR A 98 -8.02 10.78 -12.06
N GLY A 99 -7.08 10.42 -12.92
CA GLY A 99 -6.82 11.22 -14.13
C GLY A 99 -8.11 11.40 -14.98
N GLU A 100 -8.03 12.07 -16.13
CA GLU A 100 -9.16 12.19 -17.09
C GLU A 100 -9.49 10.87 -17.80
N GLU A 101 -9.68 9.79 -17.05
CA GLU A 101 -9.75 8.43 -17.59
C GLU A 101 -11.04 7.71 -17.19
N HIS A 102 -11.48 6.80 -18.07
CA HIS A 102 -12.69 5.99 -17.91
C HIS A 102 -12.67 5.19 -16.59
N PRO A 103 -13.81 4.98 -15.90
CA PRO A 103 -13.87 4.31 -14.59
C PRO A 103 -13.15 2.95 -14.52
N SER A 104 -13.20 2.17 -15.61
CA SER A 104 -12.48 0.90 -15.71
C SER A 104 -10.96 1.04 -15.56
N VAL A 105 -10.39 2.16 -16.03
CA VAL A 105 -8.95 2.43 -15.88
C VAL A 105 -8.64 2.86 -14.46
N GLN A 106 -9.49 3.67 -13.84
CA GLN A 106 -9.36 4.04 -12.43
C GLN A 106 -9.37 2.81 -11.52
N MET A 107 -10.29 1.86 -11.79
CA MET A 107 -10.33 0.57 -11.09
C MET A 107 -9.08 -0.27 -11.28
N GLN A 108 -8.56 -0.36 -12.52
CA GLN A 108 -7.30 -1.07 -12.78
C GLN A 108 -6.13 -0.43 -12.02
N ARG A 109 -6.04 0.90 -12.00
CA ARG A 109 -5.00 1.62 -11.26
C ARG A 109 -5.12 1.41 -9.76
N ALA A 110 -6.34 1.50 -9.22
CA ALA A 110 -6.61 1.20 -7.82
C ALA A 110 -6.21 -0.24 -7.50
N LEU A 111 -6.55 -1.21 -8.35
CA LEU A 111 -6.17 -2.61 -8.20
C LEU A 111 -4.65 -2.80 -8.13
N GLU A 112 -3.91 -2.18 -9.05
CA GLU A 112 -2.43 -2.24 -9.07
C GLU A 112 -1.81 -1.68 -7.79
N LEU A 113 -2.29 -0.51 -7.33
CA LEU A 113 -1.80 0.13 -6.12
C LEU A 113 -2.16 -0.67 -4.86
N SER A 114 -3.37 -1.23 -4.80
CA SER A 114 -3.80 -2.05 -3.68
C SER A 114 -2.97 -3.32 -3.58
N ASN A 115 -2.77 -4.01 -4.71
CA ASN A 115 -1.94 -5.20 -4.77
C ASN A 115 -0.49 -4.90 -4.35
N ALA A 116 0.06 -3.76 -4.76
CA ALA A 116 1.39 -3.32 -4.34
C ALA A 116 1.47 -3.11 -2.82
N CYS A 117 0.48 -2.44 -2.21
CA CYS A 117 0.46 -2.21 -0.76
C CYS A 117 0.32 -3.52 0.02
N VAL A 118 -0.62 -4.37 -0.39
CA VAL A 118 -0.88 -5.68 0.23
C VAL A 118 0.36 -6.56 0.13
N THR A 119 0.93 -6.71 -1.06
CA THR A 119 2.15 -7.50 -1.30
C THR A 119 3.31 -7.03 -0.43
N LEU A 120 3.55 -5.71 -0.38
CA LEU A 120 4.66 -5.14 0.37
C LEU A 120 4.51 -5.38 1.88
N VAL A 121 3.35 -5.06 2.44
CA VAL A 121 3.13 -5.16 3.89
C VAL A 121 3.04 -6.63 4.32
N GLN A 122 2.37 -7.49 3.57
CA GLN A 122 2.30 -8.91 3.88
C GLN A 122 3.67 -9.59 3.82
N ALA A 123 4.52 -9.25 2.85
CA ALA A 123 5.89 -9.78 2.78
C ALA A 123 6.74 -9.37 4.00
N ALA A 124 6.54 -8.16 4.51
CA ALA A 124 7.17 -7.69 5.74
C ALA A 124 6.63 -8.41 6.99
N LEU A 125 5.32 -8.58 7.10
CA LEU A 125 4.68 -9.33 8.20
C LEU A 125 5.11 -10.80 8.21
N HIS A 126 5.19 -11.41 7.03
CA HIS A 126 5.68 -12.78 6.88
C HIS A 126 7.14 -12.91 7.32
N TYR A 127 8.00 -11.98 6.89
CA TYR A 127 9.39 -11.93 7.33
C TYR A 127 9.49 -11.87 8.86
N ARG A 128 8.70 -10.99 9.50
CA ARG A 128 8.67 -10.92 10.97
C ARG A 128 8.23 -12.23 11.60
N ALA A 129 7.18 -12.85 11.08
CA ALA A 129 6.66 -14.11 11.62
C ALA A 129 7.68 -15.25 11.50
N GLU A 130 8.40 -15.31 10.38
CA GLU A 130 9.47 -16.29 10.12
C GLU A 130 10.65 -16.09 11.09
N TYR A 131 11.10 -14.86 11.29
CA TYR A 131 12.28 -14.54 12.11
C TYR A 131 11.93 -14.11 13.54
N LYS A 132 10.73 -14.42 14.04
CA LYS A 132 10.21 -13.93 15.34
C LYS A 132 11.16 -14.13 16.53
N ASP A 133 11.92 -15.23 16.53
CA ASP A 133 12.82 -15.59 17.64
C ASP A 133 14.07 -14.69 17.69
N TRP A 134 14.32 -13.91 16.63
CA TRP A 134 15.43 -12.95 16.55
C TRP A 134 15.03 -11.56 17.05
N TYR A 135 13.75 -11.31 17.23
CA TYR A 135 13.25 -10.02 17.69
C TYR A 135 13.45 -9.89 19.21
N PRO A 136 13.75 -8.68 19.71
CA PRO A 136 13.63 -8.38 21.13
C PRO A 136 12.16 -8.49 21.58
N SER A 137 11.91 -8.41 22.90
CA SER A 137 10.55 -8.42 23.45
C SER A 137 9.64 -7.45 22.68
N PRO A 138 8.45 -7.90 22.22
CA PRO A 138 7.52 -7.07 21.46
C PRO A 138 6.77 -6.07 22.34
N GLU A 139 6.91 -6.14 23.67
CA GLU A 139 6.21 -5.26 24.60
C GLU A 139 6.54 -3.79 24.34
N GLY A 140 5.48 -3.02 24.10
CA GLY A 140 5.57 -1.62 23.73
C GLY A 140 6.19 -1.40 22.36
N LEU A 141 6.34 -2.38 21.47
CA LEU A 141 6.97 -2.17 20.18
C LEU A 141 6.01 -1.50 19.18
N ILE A 142 6.37 -0.30 18.72
CA ILE A 142 5.69 0.36 17.60
C ILE A 142 6.40 -0.02 16.32
N THR A 143 5.63 -0.58 15.38
CA THR A 143 6.13 -1.13 14.13
C THR A 143 6.08 -0.08 13.02
N TRP A 144 6.93 -0.19 12.01
CA TRP A 144 6.97 0.76 10.90
C TRP A 144 5.64 0.79 10.11
N ASN A 145 4.97 -0.35 9.93
CA ASN A 145 3.68 -0.43 9.26
C ASN A 145 2.51 0.16 10.08
N SER A 146 2.73 0.42 11.37
CA SER A 146 1.76 1.10 12.26
C SER A 146 1.92 2.63 12.25
N GLN A 147 2.95 3.15 11.59
CA GLN A 147 3.24 4.59 11.56
C GLN A 147 2.07 5.37 10.95
N PRO A 148 1.79 6.60 11.44
CA PRO A 148 0.66 7.40 10.95
C PRO A 148 0.66 7.62 9.43
N VAL A 149 1.83 7.79 8.82
CA VAL A 149 1.98 7.97 7.37
C VAL A 149 1.58 6.73 6.59
N VAL A 150 1.92 5.53 7.09
CA VAL A 150 1.55 4.25 6.48
C VAL A 150 0.05 4.03 6.59
N ARG A 151 -0.51 4.17 7.79
CA ARG A 151 -1.95 4.06 8.03
C ARG A 151 -2.76 5.04 7.18
N SER A 152 -2.29 6.28 7.03
CA SER A 152 -2.97 7.29 6.22
C SER A 152 -2.91 6.96 4.72
N GLY A 153 -1.77 6.46 4.22
CA GLY A 153 -1.64 6.03 2.83
C GLY A 153 -2.56 4.86 2.49
N ILE A 154 -2.58 3.83 3.35
CA ILE A 154 -3.45 2.65 3.17
C ILE A 154 -4.92 3.05 3.27
N TRP A 155 -5.28 3.88 4.25
CA TRP A 155 -6.65 4.38 4.40
C TRP A 155 -7.14 5.12 3.15
N ASN A 156 -6.37 6.09 2.65
CA ASN A 156 -6.79 6.87 1.48
C ASN A 156 -6.99 5.98 0.24
N LEU A 157 -6.14 4.95 0.08
CA LEU A 157 -6.29 3.96 -0.97
C LEU A 157 -7.54 3.10 -0.77
N ALA A 158 -7.78 2.58 0.42
CA ALA A 158 -8.97 1.81 0.75
C ALA A 158 -10.26 2.64 0.54
N SER A 159 -10.30 3.90 0.97
CA SER A 159 -11.42 4.82 0.72
C SER A 159 -11.68 4.99 -0.78
N SER A 160 -10.63 5.21 -1.58
CA SER A 160 -10.78 5.34 -3.04
C SER A 160 -11.31 4.04 -3.68
N VAL A 161 -10.87 2.88 -3.17
CA VAL A 161 -11.38 1.58 -3.62
C VAL A 161 -12.86 1.42 -3.27
N MET A 162 -13.27 1.77 -2.05
CA MET A 162 -14.67 1.72 -1.62
C MET A 162 -15.56 2.62 -2.49
N GLU A 163 -15.10 3.82 -2.82
CA GLU A 163 -15.80 4.73 -3.74
C GLU A 163 -15.99 4.10 -5.12
N LEU A 164 -14.91 3.60 -5.73
CA LEU A 164 -14.96 2.97 -7.06
C LEU A 164 -15.88 1.75 -7.10
N LEU A 165 -15.88 0.92 -6.05
CA LEU A 165 -16.73 -0.28 -5.98
C LEU A 165 -18.23 0.08 -5.94
N ARG A 166 -18.58 1.18 -5.26
CA ARG A 166 -19.96 1.72 -5.17
C ARG A 166 -20.44 2.37 -6.46
N GLU A 167 -19.55 2.78 -7.36
CA GLU A 167 -19.95 3.42 -8.62
C GLU A 167 -20.77 2.46 -9.51
N PRO A 168 -21.98 2.87 -9.95
CA PRO A 168 -22.79 2.08 -10.87
C PRO A 168 -22.18 2.11 -12.28
N GLY A 169 -22.05 0.94 -12.93
CA GLY A 169 -21.64 0.83 -14.34
C GLY A 169 -20.15 1.02 -14.65
N SER A 170 -19.28 1.12 -13.64
CA SER A 170 -17.85 1.46 -13.79
C SER A 170 -16.95 0.34 -14.35
N ALA A 171 -17.27 -0.94 -14.11
CA ALA A 171 -16.61 -2.10 -14.71
C ALA A 171 -17.43 -3.39 -14.57
N GLY A 172 -17.03 -4.44 -15.30
CA GLY A 172 -17.62 -5.78 -15.18
C GLY A 172 -17.29 -6.47 -13.85
N MET A 173 -18.11 -7.47 -13.49
CA MET A 173 -17.99 -8.22 -12.23
C MET A 173 -16.59 -8.76 -11.90
N PRO A 174 -15.77 -9.26 -12.86
CA PRO A 174 -14.43 -9.75 -12.55
C PRO A 174 -13.51 -8.66 -11.98
N MET A 175 -13.58 -7.43 -12.50
CA MET A 175 -12.78 -6.32 -11.99
C MET A 175 -13.22 -5.93 -10.58
N LYS A 176 -14.53 -5.84 -10.35
CA LYS A 176 -15.09 -5.53 -9.02
C LYS A 176 -14.71 -6.60 -7.99
N SER A 177 -14.74 -7.87 -8.36
CA SER A 177 -14.35 -8.98 -7.47
C SER A 177 -12.86 -8.94 -7.11
N ASN A 178 -11.98 -8.70 -8.09
CA ASN A 178 -10.55 -8.53 -7.82
C ASN A 178 -10.29 -7.34 -6.88
N LEU A 179 -10.94 -6.21 -7.15
CA LEU A 179 -10.77 -5.00 -6.37
C LEU A 179 -11.35 -5.14 -4.95
N TRP A 180 -12.44 -5.89 -4.79
CA TRP A 180 -12.99 -6.27 -3.49
C TRP A 180 -12.02 -7.15 -2.69
N SER A 181 -11.42 -8.18 -3.31
CA SER A 181 -10.41 -9.00 -2.65
C SER A 181 -9.19 -8.16 -2.21
N GLN A 182 -8.81 -7.16 -3.00
CA GLN A 182 -7.75 -6.23 -2.59
C GLN A 182 -8.20 -5.31 -1.43
N LEU A 183 -9.47 -4.90 -1.37
CA LEU A 183 -10.00 -4.15 -0.23
C LEU A 183 -9.96 -4.97 1.07
N GLU A 184 -10.24 -6.28 1.00
CA GLU A 184 -10.08 -7.18 2.15
C GLU A 184 -8.63 -7.17 2.64
N GLY A 185 -7.65 -7.32 1.72
CA GLY A 185 -6.23 -7.28 2.06
C GLY A 185 -5.79 -5.94 2.65
N LEU A 186 -6.26 -4.81 2.11
CA LEU A 186 -5.98 -3.47 2.65
C LEU A 186 -6.59 -3.29 4.05
N THR A 187 -7.80 -3.84 4.27
CA THR A 187 -8.49 -3.78 5.55
C THR A 187 -7.70 -4.56 6.61
N ASP A 188 -7.27 -5.77 6.29
CA ASP A 188 -6.49 -6.63 7.18
C ASP A 188 -5.22 -5.93 7.66
N ILE A 189 -4.37 -5.49 6.73
CA ILE A 189 -3.09 -4.84 7.08
C ILE A 189 -3.27 -3.52 7.84
N LEU A 190 -4.36 -2.77 7.57
CA LEU A 190 -4.61 -1.50 8.24
C LEU A 190 -5.07 -1.73 9.68
N LEU A 191 -6.03 -2.64 9.88
CA LEU A 191 -6.55 -2.95 11.21
C LEU A 191 -5.50 -3.63 12.07
N GLU A 192 -4.67 -4.51 11.51
CA GLU A 192 -3.52 -5.09 12.22
C GLU A 192 -2.56 -3.99 12.69
N GLY A 193 -2.24 -3.01 11.83
CA GLY A 193 -1.41 -1.86 12.19
C GLY A 193 -2.01 -0.99 13.31
N TYR A 194 -3.33 -0.78 13.32
CA TYR A 194 -3.99 -0.09 14.45
C TYR A 194 -3.90 -0.87 15.74
N ILE A 195 -4.20 -2.17 15.70
CA ILE A 195 -4.16 -3.03 16.89
C ILE A 195 -2.74 -3.10 17.45
N GLY A 196 -1.72 -3.26 16.60
CA GLY A 196 -0.32 -3.23 17.02
C GLY A 196 0.05 -1.92 17.73
N LEU A 197 -0.35 -0.76 17.16
CA LEU A 197 -0.10 0.54 17.78
C LEU A 197 -0.84 0.73 19.09
N LEU A 198 -2.13 0.35 19.15
CA LEU A 198 -2.95 0.46 20.35
C LEU A 198 -2.39 -0.38 21.49
N THR A 199 -2.03 -1.63 21.22
CA THR A 199 -1.38 -2.53 22.18
C THR A 199 -0.08 -1.93 22.69
N ALA A 200 0.81 -1.48 21.79
CA ALA A 200 2.09 -0.90 22.18
C ALA A 200 1.92 0.37 23.04
N LYS A 201 0.95 1.24 22.71
CA LYS A 201 0.65 2.43 23.52
C LYS A 201 0.08 2.07 24.88
N PHE A 202 -0.82 1.09 24.93
CA PHE A 202 -1.39 0.60 26.17
C PHE A 202 -0.31 0.04 27.11
N GLU A 203 0.59 -0.80 26.60
CA GLU A 203 1.72 -1.36 27.35
C GLU A 203 2.68 -0.29 27.87
N ARG A 204 2.86 0.80 27.12
CA ARG A 204 3.67 1.96 27.54
C ARG A 204 2.94 2.92 28.50
N GLY A 205 1.65 2.72 28.76
CA GLY A 205 0.83 3.65 29.53
C GLY A 205 0.63 5.01 28.83
N GLU A 206 0.77 5.08 27.51
CA GLU A 206 0.57 6.28 26.72
C GLU A 206 -0.93 6.55 26.47
N ASP A 207 -1.30 7.82 26.36
CA ASP A 207 -2.65 8.17 25.93
C ASP A 207 -2.90 7.70 24.49
N HIS A 208 -4.04 7.02 24.33
CA HIS A 208 -4.47 6.36 23.12
C HIS A 208 -5.96 6.59 22.83
N GLY A 209 -6.64 7.49 23.55
CA GLY A 209 -8.08 7.75 23.35
C GLY A 209 -8.42 8.22 21.93
N VAL A 210 -7.66 9.17 21.39
CA VAL A 210 -7.82 9.67 20.02
C VAL A 210 -7.57 8.57 18.98
N LEU A 211 -6.55 7.74 19.22
CA LEU A 211 -6.21 6.65 18.31
C LEU A 211 -7.29 5.54 18.33
N ALA A 212 -7.84 5.23 19.50
CA ALA A 212 -8.90 4.24 19.65
C ALA A 212 -10.19 4.71 18.94
N GLN A 213 -10.50 6.00 19.01
CA GLN A 213 -11.60 6.58 18.25
C GLN A 213 -11.37 6.46 16.74
N GLU A 214 -10.19 6.88 16.26
CA GLU A 214 -9.82 6.77 14.84
C GLU A 214 -9.91 5.32 14.34
N TYR A 215 -9.43 4.36 15.13
CA TYR A 215 -9.54 2.93 14.83
C TYR A 215 -11.00 2.48 14.70
N CYS A 216 -11.87 2.82 15.65
CA CYS A 216 -13.28 2.43 15.61
C CYS A 216 -13.98 3.00 14.37
N GLU A 217 -13.80 4.30 14.08
CA GLU A 217 -14.41 4.96 12.92
C GLU A 217 -14.00 4.28 11.61
N ARG A 218 -12.70 4.07 11.41
CA ARG A 218 -12.18 3.45 10.18
C ARG A 218 -12.55 1.97 10.06
N ARG A 219 -12.52 1.23 11.17
CA ARG A 219 -12.94 -0.18 11.20
C ARG A 219 -14.39 -0.32 10.78
N ASP A 220 -15.27 0.49 11.36
CA ASP A 220 -16.71 0.38 11.10
C ASP A 220 -17.03 0.76 9.65
N GLU A 221 -16.33 1.75 9.09
CA GLU A 221 -16.48 2.12 7.68
C GLU A 221 -15.99 1.03 6.71
N LEU A 222 -14.82 0.42 6.98
CA LEU A 222 -14.27 -0.66 6.15
C LEU A 222 -15.15 -1.90 6.17
N LEU A 223 -15.47 -2.38 7.38
CA LEU A 223 -16.28 -3.59 7.55
C LEU A 223 -17.71 -3.38 7.05
N GLY A 224 -18.29 -2.20 7.28
CA GLY A 224 -19.59 -1.83 6.73
C GLY A 224 -19.59 -1.85 5.20
N SER A 225 -18.56 -1.28 4.58
CA SER A 225 -18.43 -1.28 3.11
C SER A 225 -18.24 -2.67 2.52
N LEU A 226 -17.40 -3.51 3.15
CA LEU A 226 -17.22 -4.90 2.74
C LEU A 226 -18.53 -5.69 2.85
N TYR A 227 -19.29 -5.48 3.93
CA TYR A 227 -20.59 -6.11 4.14
C TYR A 227 -21.62 -5.68 3.09
N ASP A 228 -21.74 -4.38 2.83
CA ASP A 228 -22.68 -3.84 1.83
C ASP A 228 -22.36 -4.36 0.43
N LEU A 229 -21.07 -4.48 0.09
CA LEU A 229 -20.63 -5.04 -1.19
C LEU A 229 -20.89 -6.55 -1.28
N ALA A 230 -20.68 -7.31 -0.20
CA ALA A 230 -21.00 -8.73 -0.16
C ALA A 230 -22.50 -8.97 -0.39
N LYS A 231 -23.36 -8.12 0.18
CA LYS A 231 -24.80 -8.19 -0.03
C LYS A 231 -25.19 -7.99 -1.50
N GLN A 232 -24.57 -7.03 -2.19
CA GLN A 232 -24.80 -6.77 -3.62
C GLN A 232 -24.40 -7.92 -4.55
N ILE A 233 -23.53 -8.84 -4.10
CA ILE A 233 -23.11 -10.01 -4.87
C ILE A 233 -24.10 -11.18 -4.70
N ILE A 234 -24.79 -11.24 -3.55
CA ILE A 234 -25.72 -12.33 -3.20
C ILE A 234 -27.14 -12.04 -3.71
N GLU A 235 -27.53 -10.76 -3.80
CA GLU A 235 -28.82 -10.28 -4.35
C GLU A 235 -28.82 -10.19 -5.88
#